data_AF-A0A3B9H2Z5-F1
#
_entry.id   AF-A0A3B9H2Z5-F1
#
_cell.length_a   1.000
_cell.length_b   1.000
_cell.length_c   1.000
_cell.angle_alpha   90.00
_cell.angle_beta   90.00
_cell.angle_gamma   90.00
#
_symmetry.space_group_name_H-M   'P 1'
#
loop_
_entity.id
_entity.type
_entity.pdbx_description
1 polymer ?
#
loop_
_entity_poly.entity_id
_entity_poly.type
_entity_poly.pdbx_seq_one_letter_code
_entity_poly.pdbx_strand_id
1 'polypeptide(L)'
;MILAQAYETNLDRLRRYAAFSCGSEGLGDGVVSEALEDVLTTVSSAENANLIALFQKLDATLRNTPHGEGSMFAELGRWRQLTPRERRVIMLYILEGFSSRDVVRITGMGRGEVKAIIARARMIYADRFPVRIGLIGGDAELRETIEAALMPVGHRLLWAVTPDEA
;
A
#
# COMPACT_ATOMS: atom_id res chain seq x y z
N MET A 1 5.05 -22.36 -13.34
CA MET A 1 6.34 -22.06 -12.69
C MET A 1 6.59 -20.56 -12.49
N ILE A 2 6.27 -19.69 -13.46
CA ILE A 2 6.51 -18.22 -13.36
C ILE A 2 5.58 -17.51 -12.35
N LEU A 3 4.34 -17.99 -12.17
CA LEU A 3 3.38 -17.32 -11.30
C LEU A 3 3.58 -17.58 -9.80
N ALA A 4 4.09 -18.76 -9.42
CA ALA A 4 4.49 -19.06 -8.04
C ALA A 4 5.67 -18.19 -7.59
N GLN A 5 6.64 -17.97 -8.48
CA GLN A 5 7.76 -17.05 -8.24
C GLN A 5 7.28 -15.60 -8.10
N ALA A 6 6.39 -15.13 -8.99
CA ALA A 6 5.83 -13.79 -8.91
C ALA A 6 4.98 -13.58 -7.64
N TYR A 7 4.27 -14.63 -7.21
CA TYR A 7 3.55 -14.69 -5.94
C TYR A 7 4.50 -14.58 -4.74
N GLU A 8 5.49 -15.46 -4.61
CA GLU A 8 6.46 -15.46 -3.51
C GLU A 8 7.22 -14.12 -3.42
N THR A 9 7.52 -13.51 -4.56
CA THR A 9 8.25 -12.23 -4.62
C THR A 9 7.36 -11.01 -4.30
N ASN A 10 6.04 -11.10 -4.43
CA ASN A 10 5.13 -9.94 -4.29
C ASN A 10 4.02 -10.13 -3.25
N LEU A 11 4.03 -11.22 -2.48
CA LEU A 11 2.99 -11.51 -1.49
C LEU A 11 2.84 -10.37 -0.47
N ASP A 12 3.95 -9.83 0.02
CA ASP A 12 3.93 -8.71 0.97
C ASP A 12 3.27 -7.47 0.39
N ARG A 13 3.45 -7.22 -0.91
CA ARG A 13 2.82 -6.10 -1.63
C ARG A 13 1.32 -6.31 -1.76
N LEU A 14 0.88 -7.53 -2.06
CA LEU A 14 -0.53 -7.90 -2.14
C LEU A 14 -1.23 -7.78 -0.78
N ARG A 15 -0.61 -8.31 0.29
CA ARG A 15 -1.12 -8.20 1.67
C ARG A 15 -1.22 -6.76 2.13
N ARG A 16 -0.19 -5.96 1.86
CA ARG A 16 -0.19 -4.53 2.16
C ARG A 16 -1.30 -3.82 1.39
N TYR A 17 -1.46 -4.08 0.10
CA TYR A 17 -2.54 -3.49 -0.69
C TYR A 17 -3.92 -3.83 -0.12
N ALA A 18 -4.17 -5.09 0.21
CA ALA A 18 -5.45 -5.53 0.77
C ALA A 18 -5.72 -4.93 2.14
N ALA A 19 -4.76 -5.00 3.07
CA ALA A 19 -4.89 -4.48 4.43
C ALA A 19 -5.19 -2.98 4.46
N PHE A 20 -4.45 -2.19 3.67
CA PHE A 20 -4.66 -0.74 3.59
C PHE A 20 -5.97 -0.36 2.90
N SER A 21 -6.40 -1.14 1.90
CA SER A 21 -7.67 -0.91 1.21
C SER A 21 -8.86 -1.19 2.14
N CYS A 22 -8.82 -2.32 2.86
CA CYS A 22 -9.82 -2.70 3.87
C CYS A 22 -9.76 -1.83 5.12
N GLY A 23 -8.60 -1.23 5.42
CA GLY A 23 -8.33 -0.57 6.69
C GLY A 23 -8.24 -1.55 7.86
N SER A 24 -7.95 -2.82 7.61
CA SER A 24 -7.82 -3.86 8.64
C SER A 24 -6.92 -4.97 8.11
N GLU A 25 -5.90 -5.35 8.88
CA GLU A 25 -4.98 -6.43 8.50
C GLU A 25 -5.70 -7.78 8.38
N GLY A 26 -6.55 -8.12 9.35
CA GLY A 26 -7.28 -9.38 9.34
C GLY A 26 -8.23 -9.53 8.14
N LEU A 27 -8.95 -8.44 7.78
CA LEU A 27 -9.76 -8.45 6.55
C LEU A 27 -8.89 -8.49 5.30
N GLY A 28 -7.74 -7.82 5.30
CA GLY A 28 -6.80 -7.83 4.19
C GLY A 28 -6.29 -9.24 3.87
N ASP A 29 -5.89 -10.00 4.87
CA ASP A 29 -5.40 -11.38 4.69
C ASP A 29 -6.49 -12.32 4.13
N GLY A 30 -7.73 -12.19 4.61
CA GLY A 30 -8.87 -12.95 4.06
C GLY A 30 -9.10 -12.65 2.58
N VAL A 31 -9.01 -11.38 2.17
CA VAL A 31 -9.17 -10.97 0.77
C VAL A 31 -8.04 -11.49 -0.11
N VAL A 32 -6.80 -11.49 0.39
CA VAL A 32 -5.68 -12.08 -0.35
C VAL A 32 -5.90 -13.57 -0.54
N SER A 33 -6.32 -14.29 0.50
CA SER A 33 -6.63 -15.72 0.39
C SER A 33 -7.69 -15.99 -0.68
N GLU A 34 -8.84 -15.32 -0.59
CA GLU A 34 -9.95 -15.48 -1.54
C GLU A 34 -9.54 -15.10 -2.98
N ALA A 35 -8.81 -14.00 -3.16
CA ALA A 35 -8.37 -13.56 -4.47
C ALA A 35 -7.41 -14.55 -5.15
N LEU A 36 -6.63 -15.29 -4.36
CA LEU A 36 -5.56 -16.15 -4.85
C LEU A 36 -5.95 -17.63 -4.97
N GLU A 37 -7.07 -18.07 -4.41
CA GLU A 37 -7.56 -19.46 -4.51
C GLU A 37 -7.70 -19.96 -5.97
N ASP A 38 -7.97 -19.07 -6.92
CA ASP A 38 -8.26 -19.39 -8.33
C ASP A 38 -7.23 -18.81 -9.33
N VAL A 39 -6.13 -18.23 -8.83
CA VAL A 39 -5.14 -17.53 -9.67
C VAL A 39 -4.22 -18.49 -10.47
N LEU A 40 -4.31 -19.80 -10.23
CA LEU A 40 -3.41 -20.82 -10.76
C LEU A 40 -3.58 -21.15 -12.25
N THR A 41 -4.50 -20.53 -12.98
CA THR A 41 -4.90 -21.04 -14.31
C THR A 41 -4.39 -20.24 -15.51
N THR A 42 -3.98 -18.97 -15.36
CA THR A 42 -3.58 -18.13 -16.51
C THR A 42 -2.32 -17.32 -16.23
N VAL A 43 -1.21 -17.68 -16.89
CA VAL A 43 0.11 -17.05 -16.72
C VAL A 43 0.56 -16.43 -18.05
N SER A 44 0.86 -15.13 -18.06
CA SER A 44 1.54 -14.46 -19.17
C SER A 44 3.04 -14.72 -19.11
N SER A 45 3.74 -14.69 -20.25
CA SER A 45 5.22 -14.73 -20.28
C SER A 45 5.87 -13.43 -19.81
N ALA A 46 5.12 -12.33 -19.72
CA ALA A 46 5.61 -11.03 -19.25
C ALA A 46 5.37 -10.85 -17.74
N GLU A 47 6.44 -10.70 -16.96
CA GLU A 47 6.37 -10.56 -15.49
C GLU A 47 5.51 -9.37 -15.03
N ASN A 48 5.66 -8.21 -15.65
CA ASN A 48 4.86 -7.03 -15.33
C ASN A 48 3.37 -7.21 -15.66
N ALA A 49 3.05 -8.00 -16.71
CA ALA A 49 1.66 -8.30 -17.05
C ALA A 49 1.02 -9.22 -16.00
N ASN A 50 1.79 -10.18 -15.47
CA ASN A 50 1.33 -11.06 -14.38
C ASN A 50 1.11 -10.28 -13.09
N LEU A 51 2.02 -9.36 -12.74
CA LEU A 51 1.86 -8.53 -11.54
C LEU A 51 0.59 -7.68 -11.61
N ILE A 52 0.35 -7.00 -12.73
CA ILE A 52 -0.87 -6.22 -12.94
C ILE A 52 -2.12 -7.12 -12.84
N ALA A 53 -2.08 -8.33 -13.42
CA ALA A 53 -3.20 -9.28 -13.35
C ALA A 53 -3.48 -9.74 -11.91
N LEU A 54 -2.45 -9.98 -11.10
CA LEU A 54 -2.59 -10.33 -9.68
C LEU A 54 -3.30 -9.21 -8.92
N PHE A 55 -2.84 -7.96 -9.09
CA PHE A 55 -3.47 -6.80 -8.46
C PHE A 55 -4.90 -6.55 -8.98
N GLN A 56 -5.19 -6.84 -10.26
CA GLN A 56 -6.54 -6.76 -10.82
C GLN A 56 -7.51 -7.75 -10.16
N LYS A 57 -7.09 -9.01 -9.99
CA LYS A 57 -7.90 -10.04 -9.32
C LYS A 57 -8.15 -9.66 -7.87
N LEU A 58 -7.10 -9.23 -7.16
CA LEU A 58 -7.21 -8.77 -5.79
C LEU A 58 -8.12 -7.54 -5.64
N ASP A 59 -8.00 -6.55 -6.55
CA ASP A 59 -8.89 -5.38 -6.56
C ASP A 59 -10.36 -5.79 -6.80
N ALA A 60 -10.60 -6.78 -7.67
CA ALA A 60 -11.94 -7.28 -7.91
C ALA A 60 -12.57 -7.90 -6.65
N THR A 61 -11.80 -8.68 -5.89
CA THR A 61 -12.24 -9.23 -4.60
C THR A 61 -12.50 -8.11 -3.59
N LEU A 62 -11.57 -7.15 -3.46
CA LEU A 62 -11.71 -6.00 -2.56
C LEU A 62 -12.98 -5.17 -2.77
N ARG A 63 -13.49 -5.09 -4.00
CA ARG A 63 -14.75 -4.37 -4.28
C ARG A 63 -15.98 -5.05 -3.68
N ASN A 64 -15.91 -6.35 -3.43
CA ASN A 64 -17.00 -7.14 -2.88
C ASN A 64 -16.84 -7.36 -1.37
N THR A 65 -15.68 -7.05 -0.80
CA THR A 65 -15.42 -7.20 0.63
C THR A 65 -15.95 -6.02 1.43
N PRO A 66 -16.70 -6.25 2.52
CA PRO A 66 -17.07 -5.18 3.43
C PRO A 66 -15.84 -4.52 4.06
N HIS A 67 -15.94 -3.21 4.29
CA HIS A 67 -14.87 -2.46 4.96
C HIS A 67 -14.93 -2.69 6.47
N GLY A 68 -13.77 -2.83 7.11
CA GLY A 68 -13.71 -3.05 8.55
C GLY A 68 -14.21 -1.84 9.34
N GLU A 69 -14.97 -2.10 10.41
CA GLU A 69 -15.44 -1.07 11.34
C GLU A 69 -14.27 -0.46 12.13
N GLY A 70 -13.23 -1.26 12.43
CA GLY A 70 -11.96 -0.82 12.99
C GLY A 70 -10.99 -0.42 11.89
N SER A 71 -10.98 0.86 11.54
CA SER A 71 -10.04 1.41 10.57
C SER A 71 -8.64 1.52 11.18
N MET A 72 -7.63 0.90 10.58
CA MET A 72 -6.20 1.15 10.78
C MET A 72 -5.88 2.66 10.74
N PHE A 73 -6.73 3.45 10.10
CA PHE A 73 -6.61 4.90 9.99
C PHE A 73 -7.36 5.68 11.08
N ALA A 74 -7.94 5.04 12.09
CA ALA A 74 -8.70 5.69 13.15
C ALA A 74 -7.88 6.79 13.85
N GLU A 75 -6.61 6.51 14.13
CA GLU A 75 -5.66 7.43 14.77
C GLU A 75 -4.83 8.25 13.76
N LEU A 76 -5.00 8.03 12.45
CA LEU A 76 -4.18 8.66 11.40
C LEU A 76 -4.75 10.01 10.91
N GLY A 77 -5.55 10.68 11.74
CA GLY A 77 -6.08 12.02 11.50
C GLY A 77 -6.85 12.12 10.17
N ARG A 78 -6.37 12.96 9.25
CA ARG A 78 -7.03 13.20 7.95
C ARG A 78 -7.09 11.95 7.06
N TRP A 79 -6.26 10.94 7.28
CA TRP A 79 -6.35 9.68 6.55
C TRP A 79 -7.66 8.92 6.84
N ARG A 80 -8.28 9.15 7.99
CA ARG A 80 -9.62 8.63 8.30
C ARG A 80 -10.67 9.13 7.30
N GLN A 81 -10.45 10.29 6.68
CA GLN A 81 -11.37 10.87 5.70
C GLN A 81 -11.25 10.21 4.32
N LEU A 82 -10.20 9.42 4.07
CA LEU A 82 -10.04 8.72 2.80
C LEU A 82 -11.07 7.61 2.69
N THR A 83 -11.86 7.69 1.62
CA THR A 83 -12.76 6.61 1.25
C THR A 83 -11.96 5.35 0.88
N PRO A 84 -12.54 4.15 1.02
CA PRO A 84 -11.91 2.90 0.56
C PRO A 84 -11.44 2.97 -0.89
N ARG A 85 -12.19 3.67 -1.75
CA ARG A 85 -11.83 3.92 -3.14
C ARG A 85 -10.54 4.74 -3.28
N GLU A 86 -10.39 5.81 -2.50
CA GLU A 86 -9.20 6.64 -2.53
C GLU A 86 -7.99 5.89 -2.00
N ARG A 87 -8.15 5.10 -0.92
CA ARG A 87 -7.07 4.27 -0.37
C ARG A 87 -6.50 3.31 -1.40
N ARG A 88 -7.35 2.65 -2.19
CA ARG A 88 -6.91 1.74 -3.26
C ARG A 88 -5.98 2.43 -4.27
N VAL A 89 -6.40 3.58 -4.79
CA VAL A 89 -5.60 4.34 -5.77
C VAL A 89 -4.29 4.86 -5.17
N ILE A 90 -4.36 5.42 -3.96
CA ILE A 90 -3.20 5.96 -3.24
C ILE A 90 -2.17 4.86 -3.00
N MET A 91 -2.62 3.69 -2.54
CA MET A 91 -1.76 2.57 -2.23
C MET A 91 -1.02 2.08 -3.47
N LEU A 92 -1.73 1.86 -4.57
CA LEU A 92 -1.12 1.40 -5.82
C LEU A 92 -0.13 2.41 -6.40
N TYR A 93 -0.46 3.71 -6.37
CA TYR A 93 0.36 4.74 -6.99
C TYR A 93 1.57 5.14 -6.13
N ILE A 94 1.36 5.40 -4.83
CA ILE A 94 2.38 5.97 -3.95
C ILE A 94 3.26 4.90 -3.32
N LEU A 95 2.65 3.82 -2.81
CA LEU A 95 3.39 2.80 -2.07
C LEU A 95 3.86 1.66 -2.97
N GLU A 96 3.01 1.20 -3.89
CA GLU A 96 3.38 0.10 -4.79
C GLU A 96 4.08 0.58 -6.09
N GLY A 97 4.17 1.90 -6.31
CA GLY A 97 4.93 2.49 -7.41
C GLY A 97 4.35 2.27 -8.81
N PHE A 98 3.07 1.87 -8.93
CA PHE A 98 2.44 1.69 -10.23
C PHE A 98 2.25 3.02 -10.96
N SER A 99 2.41 2.99 -12.28
CA SER A 99 2.08 4.14 -13.12
C SER A 99 0.58 4.46 -13.05
N SER A 100 0.19 5.72 -13.30
CA SER A 100 -1.25 6.07 -13.35
C SER A 100 -2.03 5.25 -14.38
N ARG A 101 -1.37 4.80 -15.45
CA ARG A 101 -1.95 3.91 -16.46
C ARG A 101 -2.22 2.53 -15.88
N ASP A 102 -1.28 1.99 -15.10
CA ASP A 102 -1.45 0.67 -14.49
C ASP A 102 -2.46 0.71 -13.35
N VAL A 103 -2.52 1.80 -12.57
CA VAL A 103 -3.60 1.99 -11.58
C VAL A 103 -4.98 1.96 -12.23
N VAL A 104 -5.15 2.63 -13.37
CA VAL A 104 -6.40 2.58 -14.16
C VAL A 104 -6.71 1.14 -14.60
N ARG A 105 -5.69 0.40 -15.08
CA ARG A 105 -5.87 -1.00 -15.48
C ARG A 105 -6.25 -1.89 -14.30
N ILE A 106 -5.61 -1.70 -13.15
CA ILE A 106 -5.81 -2.50 -11.93
C ILE A 106 -7.22 -2.27 -11.37
N THR A 107 -7.60 -1.00 -11.23
CA THR A 107 -8.83 -0.61 -10.53
C THR A 107 -10.07 -0.57 -11.42
N GLY A 108 -9.90 -0.51 -12.75
CA GLY A 108 -10.97 -0.27 -13.71
C GLY A 108 -11.57 1.15 -13.67
N MET A 109 -10.98 2.07 -12.89
CA MET A 109 -11.47 3.45 -12.75
C MET A 109 -11.15 4.32 -13.97
N GLY A 110 -11.88 5.41 -14.12
CA GLY A 110 -11.62 6.38 -15.20
C GLY A 110 -10.29 7.12 -15.00
N ARG A 111 -9.57 7.45 -16.09
CA ARG A 111 -8.30 8.20 -16.02
C ARG A 111 -8.42 9.53 -15.26
N GLY A 112 -9.49 10.28 -15.53
CA GLY A 112 -9.75 11.56 -14.87
C GLY A 112 -9.98 11.41 -13.37
N GLU A 113 -10.66 10.33 -12.98
CA GLU A 113 -10.92 10.01 -11.58
C GLU A 113 -9.65 9.61 -10.84
N VAL A 114 -8.84 8.70 -11.39
CA VAL A 114 -7.55 8.32 -10.79
C VAL A 114 -6.66 9.55 -10.61
N LYS A 115 -6.62 10.44 -11.61
CA LYS A 115 -5.87 11.71 -11.52
C LYS A 115 -6.40 12.62 -10.41
N ALA A 116 -7.72 12.74 -10.27
CA ALA A 116 -8.33 13.56 -9.22
C ALA A 116 -8.03 13.00 -7.82
N ILE A 117 -8.10 11.68 -7.63
CA ILE A 117 -7.76 11.03 -6.37
C ILE A 117 -6.29 11.25 -6.00
N ILE A 118 -5.36 11.06 -6.96
CA ILE A 118 -3.93 11.30 -6.73
C ILE A 118 -3.69 12.77 -6.36
N ALA A 119 -4.36 13.72 -7.03
CA ALA A 119 -4.24 15.14 -6.72
C ALA A 119 -4.75 15.46 -5.30
N ARG A 120 -5.92 14.94 -4.93
CA ARG A 120 -6.48 15.10 -3.57
C ARG A 120 -5.57 14.48 -2.52
N ALA A 121 -5.04 13.28 -2.78
CA ALA A 121 -4.10 12.62 -1.89
C ALA A 121 -2.90 13.52 -1.62
N ARG A 122 -2.29 14.09 -2.67
CA ARG A 122 -1.17 15.04 -2.52
C ARG A 122 -1.53 16.25 -1.66
N MET A 123 -2.75 16.77 -1.72
CA MET A 123 -3.18 17.86 -0.84
C MET A 123 -3.30 17.41 0.62
N ILE A 124 -3.86 16.22 0.87
CA ILE A 124 -3.91 15.61 2.21
C ILE A 124 -2.48 15.40 2.76
N TYR A 125 -1.52 15.05 1.89
CA TYR A 125 -0.11 14.91 2.24
C TYR A 125 0.69 16.20 2.31
N ALA A 126 0.23 17.29 1.70
CA ALA A 126 0.96 18.56 1.69
C ALA A 126 0.77 19.32 3.01
N ASP A 127 -0.38 19.13 3.65
CA ASP A 127 -0.74 19.77 4.90
C ASP A 127 -0.23 18.97 6.11
N ARG A 128 1.09 18.73 6.12
CA ARG A 128 1.79 17.97 7.17
C ARG A 128 2.23 18.89 8.29
N PHE A 129 1.85 18.52 9.51
CA PHE A 129 2.59 18.94 10.69
C PHE A 129 3.82 18.03 10.86
N PRO A 130 5.02 18.60 11.08
CA PRO A 130 6.19 17.86 11.52
C PRO A 130 5.88 16.91 12.68
N VAL A 131 5.85 15.62 12.41
CA VAL A 131 5.71 14.57 13.43
C VAL A 131 7.09 14.14 13.93
N ARG A 132 7.14 13.84 15.23
CA ARG A 132 8.28 13.31 15.97
C ARG A 132 8.17 11.80 16.08
N ILE A 133 9.19 11.08 15.60
CA ILE A 133 9.17 9.62 15.46
C ILE A 133 10.27 9.02 16.36
N GLY A 134 9.99 7.87 16.98
CA GLY A 134 11.00 7.05 17.65
C GLY A 134 11.30 5.80 16.82
N LEU A 135 12.56 5.37 16.80
CA LEU A 135 13.01 4.19 16.07
C LEU A 135 13.48 3.11 17.05
N ILE A 136 12.95 1.89 16.92
CA ILE A 136 13.40 0.73 17.69
C ILE A 136 13.98 -0.29 16.71
N GLY A 137 15.22 -0.71 16.94
CA GLY A 137 15.94 -1.61 16.04
C GLY A 137 16.56 -0.91 14.83
N GLY A 138 17.17 -1.71 13.96
CA GLY A 138 17.94 -1.22 12.82
C GLY A 138 19.41 -0.97 13.17
N ASP A 139 20.25 -1.02 12.14
CA ASP A 139 21.66 -0.62 12.24
C ASP A 139 21.82 0.89 11.96
N ALA A 140 23.06 1.37 12.06
CA ALA A 140 23.38 2.77 11.85
C ALA A 140 23.03 3.24 10.41
N GLU A 141 23.20 2.37 9.41
CA GLU A 141 22.93 2.66 8.00
C GLU A 141 21.43 2.83 7.74
N LEU A 142 20.60 1.94 8.30
CA LEU A 142 19.14 2.04 8.21
C LEU A 142 18.65 3.33 8.88
N ARG A 143 19.21 3.66 10.05
CA ARG A 143 18.86 4.90 10.77
C ARG A 143 19.15 6.13 9.91
N GLU A 144 20.35 6.24 9.34
CA GLU A 144 20.73 7.36 8.47
C GLU A 144 19.84 7.46 7.23
N THR A 145 19.50 6.31 6.64
CA THR A 145 18.58 6.24 5.50
C THR A 145 17.18 6.76 5.86
N ILE A 146 16.64 6.36 7.02
CA ILE A 146 15.34 6.84 7.49
C ILE A 146 15.40 8.34 7.80
N GLU A 147 16.43 8.83 8.49
CA GLU A 147 16.60 10.26 8.76
C GLU A 147 16.63 11.10 7.48
N ALA A 148 17.39 10.65 6.48
CA ALA A 148 17.48 11.30 5.18
C ALA A 148 16.13 11.31 4.45
N ALA A 149 15.33 10.25 4.54
CA ALA A 149 14.00 10.18 3.94
C ALA A 149 12.97 11.07 4.65
N LEU A 150 13.12 11.29 5.97
CA LEU A 150 12.22 12.12 6.78
C LEU A 150 12.48 13.64 6.61
N MET A 151 13.72 14.03 6.32
CA MET A 151 14.12 15.45 6.26
C MET A 151 13.32 16.27 5.21
N PRO A 152 13.11 15.82 3.96
CA PRO A 152 12.34 16.59 2.97
C PRO A 152 10.87 16.79 3.31
N VAL A 153 10.31 15.91 4.16
CA VAL A 153 8.90 15.93 4.58
C VAL A 153 8.70 16.56 5.96
N GLY A 154 9.77 17.11 6.56
CA GLY A 154 9.75 17.84 7.82
C GLY A 154 9.60 16.96 9.07
N HIS A 155 9.65 15.63 8.93
CA HIS A 155 9.64 14.71 10.07
C HIS A 155 11.04 14.60 10.69
N ARG A 156 11.11 14.22 11.98
CA ARG A 156 12.40 14.05 12.68
C ARG A 156 12.36 12.84 13.62
N LEU A 157 13.46 12.08 13.66
CA LEU A 157 13.71 11.09 14.71
C LEU A 157 14.06 11.80 16.03
N LEU A 158 13.34 11.51 17.11
CA LEU A 158 13.65 12.02 18.45
C LEU A 158 14.68 11.17 19.16
N TRP A 159 14.56 9.86 19.00
CA TRP A 159 15.37 8.86 19.65
C TRP A 159 15.42 7.62 18.75
N ALA A 160 16.52 6.89 18.84
CA ALA A 160 16.69 5.58 18.24
C ALA A 160 17.29 4.66 19.30
N VAL A 161 16.81 3.42 19.39
CA VAL A 161 17.38 2.39 20.26
C VAL A 161 17.89 1.27 19.38
N THR A 162 19.20 1.01 19.42
CA THR A 162 19.78 -0.16 18.75
C THR A 162 19.70 -1.39 19.65
N PRO A 163 19.54 -2.61 19.10
CA PRO A 163 19.44 -3.83 19.89
C PRO A 163 20.65 -4.08 20.82
N ASP A 164 21.82 -3.54 20.49
CA ASP A 164 23.06 -3.69 21.26
C ASP A 164 23.15 -2.74 22.49
N GLU A 165 22.17 -1.86 22.69
CA GLU A 165 22.14 -0.89 23.81
C GLU A 165 21.20 -1.28 24.96
N ALA A 166 20.65 -2.51 24.96
CA ALA A 166 19.71 -3.03 25.97
C ALA A 166 20.34 -4.02 26.96
#